data_AF-A0AAQ1PC49-F1
#
_entry.id   AF-A0AAQ1PC49-F1
#
_cell.length_a   1.000
_cell.length_b   1.000
_cell.length_c   1.000
_cell.angle_alpha   90.00
_cell.angle_beta   90.00
_cell.angle_gamma   90.00
#
_symmetry.space_group_name_H-M   'P 1'
#
loop_
_entity.id
_entity.type
_entity.pdbx_description
1 polymer ?
#
loop_
_entity_poly.entity_id
_entity_poly.type
_entity_poly.pdbx_seq_one_letter_code
_entity_poly.pdbx_strand_id
1 'polypeptide(L)'
;MPFDSIGGVQYWHFDGWSIAMRKAFPGHFANNPDELKKLWENSLIAVDANLLLSLYRYSESTRAEFIEVFERLKDRLWIPNQVAKEFLRNRLKVISDQAKTYDEAIQNLENLRRDFENTKHHPFVSPEVLGDCIKSFDLIVGELKSNKARHDSKIYSDDIKDVIGDIFDGKVGGWVCE
;
A
#
# COMPACT_ATOMS: atom_id res chain seq x y z
N MET A 1 46.98 -3.90 -18.35
CA MET A 1 46.71 -2.55 -17.81
C MET A 1 47.84 -1.64 -18.28
N PRO A 2 47.60 -0.64 -19.14
CA PRO A 2 48.62 0.35 -19.43
C PRO A 2 48.64 1.40 -18.31
N PHE A 3 49.84 1.68 -17.81
CA PHE A 3 50.11 2.54 -16.66
C PHE A 3 50.88 3.75 -17.21
N ASP A 4 50.26 4.93 -17.24
CA ASP A 4 50.96 6.16 -17.62
C ASP A 4 51.07 7.09 -16.40
N SER A 5 52.32 7.41 -16.04
CA SER A 5 52.64 8.36 -14.99
C SER A 5 53.14 9.66 -15.62
N ILE A 6 52.37 10.74 -15.48
CA ILE A 6 52.83 12.10 -15.74
C ILE A 6 52.68 12.90 -14.44
N GLY A 7 53.79 13.43 -13.92
CA GLY A 7 53.79 14.41 -12.82
C GLY A 7 53.51 13.88 -11.42
N GLY A 8 53.70 12.58 -11.15
CA GLY A 8 53.59 12.02 -9.79
C GLY A 8 52.16 11.93 -9.23
N VAL A 9 51.14 12.22 -10.05
CA VAL A 9 49.74 11.95 -9.72
C VAL A 9 49.39 10.56 -10.26
N GLN A 10 49.01 9.65 -9.36
CA GLN A 10 48.48 8.34 -9.73
C GLN A 10 47.04 8.50 -10.21
N TYR A 11 46.80 8.35 -11.52
CA TYR A 11 45.46 8.28 -12.07
C TYR A 11 45.02 6.82 -12.09
N TRP A 12 43.96 6.52 -11.34
CA TRP A 12 43.26 5.25 -11.44
C TRP A 12 42.19 5.36 -12.54
N HIS A 13 42.33 4.59 -13.61
CA HIS A 13 41.22 4.38 -14.55
C HIS A 13 40.15 3.50 -13.88
N PHE A 14 39.20 4.12 -13.19
CA PHE A 14 38.00 3.48 -12.63
C PHE A 14 36.93 3.29 -13.72
N ASP A 15 37.29 2.66 -14.84
CA ASP A 15 36.33 2.38 -15.90
C ASP A 15 35.43 1.21 -15.48
N GLY A 16 34.19 1.52 -15.10
CA GLY A 16 33.13 0.52 -14.84
C GLY A 16 32.42 0.60 -13.47
N TRP A 17 32.89 1.41 -12.52
CA TRP A 17 32.30 1.49 -11.16
C TRP A 17 31.59 2.82 -10.85
N SER A 18 31.67 3.80 -11.74
CA SER A 18 31.05 5.10 -11.53
C SER A 18 30.09 5.44 -12.68
N ILE A 19 28.85 5.75 -12.33
CA ILE A 19 27.86 6.33 -13.24
C ILE A 19 27.74 7.80 -12.88
N ALA A 20 27.80 8.68 -13.88
CA ALA A 20 27.54 10.10 -13.68
C ALA A 20 26.13 10.30 -13.07
N MET A 21 25.99 11.12 -12.03
CA MET A 21 24.72 11.34 -11.32
C MET A 21 23.54 11.65 -12.26
N ARG A 22 23.77 12.44 -13.32
CA ARG A 22 22.74 12.75 -14.33
C ARG A 22 22.27 11.53 -15.15
N LYS A 23 23.16 10.55 -15.33
CA LYS A 23 22.84 9.27 -16.00
C LYS A 23 22.19 8.27 -15.04
N ALA A 24 22.54 8.28 -13.76
CA ALA A 24 21.91 7.42 -12.75
C ALA A 24 20.49 7.86 -12.39
N PHE A 25 20.24 9.17 -12.41
CA PHE A 25 18.98 9.78 -11.98
C PHE A 25 18.35 10.64 -13.07
N PRO A 26 18.15 10.13 -14.30
CA PRO A 26 17.74 10.94 -15.45
C PRO A 26 16.41 11.68 -15.21
N GLY A 27 15.49 11.11 -14.44
CA GLY A 27 14.21 11.75 -14.07
C GLY A 27 14.36 13.06 -13.28
N HIS A 28 15.44 13.24 -12.51
CA HIS A 28 15.70 14.49 -11.78
C HIS A 28 16.31 15.59 -12.65
N PHE A 29 16.81 15.24 -13.84
CA PHE A 29 17.53 16.16 -14.72
C PHE A 29 16.88 16.32 -16.10
N ALA A 30 15.72 15.70 -16.34
CA ALA A 30 14.91 15.90 -17.54
C ALA A 30 14.35 17.33 -17.52
N ASN A 31 14.79 18.17 -18.47
CA ASN A 31 14.47 19.61 -18.47
C ASN A 31 13.31 19.98 -19.40
N ASN A 32 12.74 19.00 -20.13
CA ASN A 32 11.56 19.21 -20.94
C ASN A 32 10.52 18.08 -20.79
N PRO A 33 9.23 18.36 -21.06
CA PRO A 33 8.15 17.38 -20.90
C PRO A 33 8.29 16.13 -21.77
N ASP A 34 8.87 16.25 -22.97
CA ASP A 34 9.01 15.13 -23.91
C ASP A 34 10.04 14.09 -23.44
N GLU A 35 11.14 14.54 -22.83
CA GLU A 35 12.13 13.69 -22.18
C GLU A 35 11.51 12.93 -21.00
N LEU A 36 10.72 13.62 -20.17
CA LEU A 36 10.05 13.00 -19.04
C LEU A 36 9.02 11.95 -19.49
N LYS A 37 8.24 12.27 -20.53
CA LYS A 37 7.27 11.33 -21.12
C LYS A 37 7.97 10.07 -21.63
N LYS A 38 9.08 10.21 -22.36
CA LYS A 38 9.88 9.07 -22.84
C LYS A 38 10.43 8.24 -21.69
N LEU A 39 10.90 8.86 -20.62
CA LEU A 39 11.36 8.14 -19.43
C LEU A 39 10.23 7.31 -18.82
N TRP A 40 9.04 7.91 -18.66
CA TRP A 40 7.88 7.25 -18.09
C TRP A 40 7.33 6.10 -18.94
N GLU A 41 7.36 6.24 -20.27
CA GLU A 41 6.90 5.20 -21.19
C GLU A 41 7.81 3.96 -21.18
N ASN A 42 9.12 4.16 -21.00
CA ASN A 42 10.12 3.09 -21.12
C ASN A 42 10.66 2.56 -19.78
N SER A 43 10.25 3.13 -18.64
CA SER A 43 10.74 2.70 -17.33
C SER A 43 10.05 1.44 -16.81
N LEU A 44 10.81 0.60 -16.13
CA LEU A 44 10.26 -0.37 -15.18
C LEU A 44 9.72 0.37 -13.95
N ILE A 45 8.58 -0.09 -13.46
CA ILE A 45 7.88 0.45 -12.31
C ILE A 45 8.05 -0.55 -11.17
N ALA A 46 8.83 -0.16 -10.17
CA ALA A 46 8.98 -0.92 -8.94
C ALA A 46 8.10 -0.34 -7.84
N VAL A 47 7.28 -1.19 -7.22
CA VAL A 47 6.41 -0.80 -6.11
C VAL A 47 6.99 -1.27 -4.78
N ASP A 48 6.70 -0.52 -3.72
CA ASP A 48 7.12 -0.83 -2.36
C ASP A 48 6.17 -1.84 -1.69
N ALA A 49 6.68 -2.57 -0.69
CA ALA A 49 5.88 -3.51 0.09
C ALA A 49 4.74 -2.81 0.85
N ASN A 50 4.96 -1.59 1.35
CA ASN A 50 3.92 -0.84 2.06
C ASN A 50 2.75 -0.46 1.16
N LEU A 51 3.00 -0.20 -0.13
CA LEU A 51 1.93 0.03 -1.10
C LEU A 51 1.05 -1.21 -1.23
N LEU A 52 1.67 -2.39 -1.40
CA LEU A 52 0.95 -3.66 -1.50
C LEU A 52 0.19 -3.99 -0.20
N LEU A 53 0.80 -3.75 0.96
CA LEU A 53 0.16 -3.96 2.27
C LEU A 53 -1.00 -2.98 2.51
N SER A 54 -0.96 -1.79 1.92
CA SER A 54 -2.03 -0.80 2.06
C SER A 54 -3.34 -1.24 1.40
N LEU A 55 -3.29 -2.17 0.44
CA LEU A 55 -4.48 -2.74 -0.21
C LEU A 55 -5.43 -3.43 0.80
N TYR A 56 -4.91 -3.95 1.91
CA TYR A 56 -5.73 -4.52 2.97
C TYR A 56 -6.48 -3.45 3.78
N ARG A 57 -5.99 -2.21 3.81
CA ARG A 57 -6.57 -1.09 4.58
C ARG A 57 -7.55 -0.25 3.78
N TYR A 58 -7.49 -0.35 2.45
CA TYR A 58 -8.36 0.42 1.56
C TYR A 58 -9.77 -0.16 1.47
N SER A 59 -10.72 0.73 1.15
CA SER A 59 -12.06 0.34 0.73
C SER A 59 -11.98 -0.55 -0.51
N GLU A 60 -13.07 -1.27 -0.76
CA GLU A 60 -13.13 -2.17 -1.93
C GLU A 60 -13.01 -1.41 -3.24
N SER A 61 -13.63 -0.23 -3.35
CA SER A 61 -13.55 0.62 -4.55
C SER A 61 -12.14 1.11 -4.80
N THR A 62 -11.47 1.68 -3.80
CA THR A 62 -10.10 2.17 -3.94
C THR A 62 -9.14 1.02 -4.25
N ARG A 63 -9.32 -0.14 -3.61
CA ARG A 63 -8.52 -1.33 -3.94
C ARG A 63 -8.71 -1.76 -5.40
N ALA A 64 -9.94 -1.76 -5.90
CA ALA A 64 -10.23 -2.12 -7.30
C ALA A 64 -9.54 -1.16 -8.28
N GLU A 65 -9.58 0.15 -8.02
CA GLU A 65 -8.89 1.15 -8.85
C GLU A 65 -7.36 0.94 -8.85
N PHE A 66 -6.77 0.64 -7.69
CA PHE A 66 -5.34 0.33 -7.61
C PHE A 66 -4.97 -0.94 -8.40
N ILE A 67 -5.79 -1.99 -8.30
CA ILE A 67 -5.60 -3.22 -9.07
C ILE A 67 -5.70 -2.94 -10.58
N GLU A 68 -6.66 -2.11 -11.00
CA GLU A 68 -6.81 -1.73 -12.40
C GLU A 68 -5.56 -0.98 -12.92
N VAL A 69 -5.01 -0.07 -12.11
CA VAL A 69 -3.75 0.61 -12.44
C VAL A 69 -2.61 -0.40 -12.58
N PHE A 70 -2.51 -1.39 -11.69
CA PHE A 70 -1.49 -2.42 -11.80
C PHE A 70 -1.65 -3.28 -13.06
N GLU A 71 -2.88 -3.65 -13.43
CA GLU A 71 -3.14 -4.40 -14.66
C GLU A 71 -2.81 -3.58 -15.92
N ARG A 72 -3.09 -2.27 -15.93
CA ARG A 72 -2.68 -1.40 -17.05
C ARG A 72 -1.17 -1.25 -17.17
N LEU A 73 -0.44 -1.46 -16.07
CA LEU A 73 1.02 -1.32 -16.00
C LEU A 73 1.73 -2.67 -15.96
N LYS A 74 1.00 -3.79 -16.08
CA LYS A 74 1.47 -5.15 -15.76
C LYS A 74 2.80 -5.49 -16.42
N ASP A 75 2.99 -5.12 -17.69
CA ASP A 75 4.20 -5.45 -18.47
C ASP A 75 5.46 -4.70 -18.00
N ARG A 76 5.27 -3.60 -17.27
CA ARG A 76 6.36 -2.76 -16.75
C ARG A 76 6.51 -2.87 -15.24
N LEU A 77 5.61 -3.60 -14.58
CA LEU A 77 5.70 -3.85 -13.14
C LEU A 77 6.77 -4.88 -12.82
N TRP A 78 7.53 -4.61 -11.77
CA TRP A 78 8.52 -5.53 -11.22
C TRP A 78 8.72 -5.26 -9.74
N ILE A 79 9.04 -6.27 -8.93
CA ILE A 79 9.40 -6.06 -7.51
C ILE A 79 10.67 -6.80 -7.11
N PRO A 80 11.52 -6.22 -6.23
CA PRO A 80 12.59 -6.96 -5.60
C PRO A 80 12.06 -8.15 -4.80
N ASN A 81 12.84 -9.22 -4.67
CA ASN A 81 12.48 -10.37 -3.82
C ASN A 81 12.11 -9.95 -2.39
N GLN A 82 12.86 -9.00 -1.85
CA GLN A 82 12.66 -8.48 -0.51
C GLN A 82 11.27 -7.86 -0.33
N VAL A 83 10.74 -7.17 -1.35
CA VAL A 83 9.39 -6.59 -1.33
C VAL A 83 8.33 -7.68 -1.28
N ALA A 84 8.45 -8.71 -2.13
CA ALA A 84 7.53 -9.85 -2.12
C ALA A 84 7.55 -10.58 -0.75
N LYS A 85 8.75 -10.82 -0.21
CA LYS A 85 8.95 -11.44 1.11
C LYS A 85 8.30 -10.63 2.22
N GLU A 86 8.49 -9.31 2.21
CA GLU A 86 7.93 -8.42 3.21
C GLU A 86 6.40 -8.37 3.15
N PHE A 87 5.83 -8.24 1.95
CA PHE A 87 4.39 -8.31 1.74
C PHE A 87 3.80 -9.60 2.30
N LEU A 88 4.34 -10.75 1.88
CA LEU A 88 3.84 -12.07 2.31
C LEU A 88 3.96 -12.27 3.82
N ARG A 89 5.08 -11.85 4.43
CA ARG A 89 5.30 -11.98 5.87
C ARG A 89 4.34 -11.09 6.67
N ASN A 90 4.11 -9.86 6.22
CA ASN A 90 3.43 -8.85 7.01
C ASN A 90 1.91 -8.80 6.79
N ARG A 91 1.37 -9.39 5.71
CA ARG A 91 -0.06 -9.27 5.36
C ARG A 91 -1.01 -9.69 6.49
N LEU A 92 -0.76 -10.81 7.16
CA LEU A 92 -1.62 -11.31 8.24
C LEU A 92 -1.62 -10.38 9.45
N LYS A 93 -0.47 -9.76 9.74
CA LYS A 93 -0.38 -8.74 10.77
C LYS A 93 -1.21 -7.51 10.41
N VAL A 94 -1.12 -7.04 9.16
CA VAL A 94 -1.91 -5.89 8.69
C VAL A 94 -3.41 -6.17 8.76
N ILE A 95 -3.84 -7.37 8.37
CA ILE A 95 -5.24 -7.79 8.49
C ILE A 95 -5.69 -7.76 9.95
N SER A 96 -4.90 -8.37 10.85
CA SER A 96 -5.21 -8.39 12.28
C SER A 96 -5.23 -6.99 12.91
N ASP A 97 -4.30 -6.11 12.53
CA ASP A 97 -4.25 -4.74 13.03
C ASP A 97 -5.48 -3.94 12.58
N GLN A 98 -5.92 -4.11 11.32
CA GLN A 98 -7.12 -3.46 10.81
C GLN A 98 -8.39 -3.97 11.52
N ALA A 99 -8.45 -5.26 11.83
CA ALA A 99 -9.54 -5.85 12.62
C ALA A 99 -9.66 -5.21 14.02
N LYS A 100 -8.52 -4.93 14.66
CA LYS A 100 -8.51 -4.22 15.96
C LYS A 100 -9.02 -2.78 15.82
N THR A 101 -8.66 -2.08 14.74
CA THR A 101 -9.21 -0.75 14.47
C THR A 101 -10.74 -0.77 14.35
N TYR A 102 -11.31 -1.82 13.74
CA TYR A 102 -12.77 -2.00 13.74
C TYR A 102 -13.32 -2.22 15.14
N ASP A 103 -12.70 -3.09 15.94
CA ASP A 103 -13.14 -3.35 17.32
C ASP A 103 -13.12 -2.09 18.19
N GLU A 104 -12.07 -1.28 18.09
CA GLU A 104 -11.95 0.00 18.78
C GLU A 104 -13.03 0.98 18.33
N ALA A 105 -13.28 1.10 17.02
CA ALA A 105 -14.33 1.98 16.48
C ALA A 105 -15.73 1.57 16.95
N ILE A 106 -16.03 0.26 16.92
CA ILE A 106 -17.29 -0.29 17.40
C ILE A 106 -17.46 0.01 18.90
N GLN A 107 -16.43 -0.25 19.70
CA GLN A 107 -16.48 -0.03 21.15
C GLN A 107 -16.70 1.45 21.49
N ASN A 108 -16.05 2.37 20.77
CA ASN A 108 -16.23 3.80 20.94
C ASN A 108 -17.66 4.25 20.60
N LEU A 109 -18.23 3.74 19.50
CA LEU A 109 -19.61 4.04 19.12
C LEU A 109 -20.62 3.46 20.11
N GLU A 110 -20.41 2.25 20.59
CA GLU A 110 -21.28 1.63 21.61
C GLU A 110 -21.23 2.40 22.94
N ASN A 111 -20.07 2.91 23.34
CA ASN A 111 -19.95 3.77 24.51
C ASN A 111 -20.70 5.09 24.32
N LEU A 112 -20.48 5.77 23.19
CA LEU A 112 -21.17 7.02 22.88
C LEU A 112 -22.70 6.82 22.83
N ARG A 113 -23.16 5.72 22.24
CA ARG A 113 -24.57 5.34 22.23
C ARG A 113 -25.14 5.25 23.65
N ARG A 114 -24.45 4.57 24.58
CA ARG A 114 -24.89 4.44 25.98
C ARG A 114 -25.04 5.79 26.68
N ASP A 115 -24.16 6.75 26.36
CA ASP A 115 -24.26 8.10 26.90
C ASP A 115 -25.52 8.82 26.43
N PHE A 116 -25.95 8.60 25.18
CA PHE A 116 -27.21 9.13 24.63
C PHE A 116 -28.46 8.31 25.04
N GLU A 117 -28.32 7.08 25.48
CA GLU A 117 -29.44 6.34 26.08
C GLU A 117 -29.76 6.86 27.50
N ASN A 118 -28.80 7.51 28.15
CA ASN A 118 -29.00 8.14 29.46
C ASN A 118 -29.64 9.53 29.34
N THR A 119 -30.97 9.55 29.28
CA THR A 119 -31.80 10.77 29.16
C THR A 119 -31.51 11.87 30.17
N LYS A 120 -30.89 11.56 31.32
CA LYS A 120 -30.48 12.55 32.32
C LYS A 120 -29.38 13.49 31.83
N HIS A 121 -28.56 13.06 30.87
CA HIS A 121 -27.49 13.87 30.30
C HIS A 121 -27.97 14.85 29.22
N HIS A 122 -29.20 14.68 28.72
CA HIS A 122 -29.75 15.50 27.64
C HIS A 122 -31.28 15.65 27.75
N PRO A 123 -31.78 16.29 28.82
CA PRO A 123 -33.20 16.32 29.18
C PRO A 123 -34.11 17.06 28.18
N PHE A 124 -33.55 17.82 27.25
CA PHE A 124 -34.31 18.63 26.27
C PHE A 124 -34.35 18.03 24.86
N VAL A 125 -33.76 16.85 24.64
CA VAL A 125 -33.82 16.14 23.36
C VAL A 125 -35.15 15.39 23.27
N SER A 126 -35.87 15.53 22.16
CA SER A 126 -37.15 14.83 21.98
C SER A 126 -36.95 13.31 21.84
N PRO A 127 -37.92 12.49 22.29
CA PRO A 127 -37.84 11.03 22.16
C PRO A 127 -37.69 10.56 20.71
N GLU A 128 -38.29 11.28 19.76
CA GLU A 128 -38.22 10.98 18.32
C GLU A 128 -36.80 11.15 17.77
N VAL A 129 -36.18 12.31 18.01
CA VAL A 129 -34.80 12.59 17.57
C VAL A 129 -33.81 11.64 18.24
N LEU A 130 -34.03 11.32 19.51
CA LEU A 130 -33.20 10.35 20.22
C LEU A 130 -33.34 8.94 19.60
N GLY A 131 -34.56 8.52 19.29
CA GLY A 131 -34.82 7.25 18.62
C GLY A 131 -34.12 7.14 17.27
N ASP A 132 -34.14 8.19 16.46
CA ASP A 132 -33.48 8.21 15.14
C ASP A 132 -31.95 8.24 15.26
N CYS A 133 -31.42 8.91 16.27
CA CYS A 133 -30.00 8.86 16.62
C CYS A 133 -29.55 7.43 16.97
N ILE A 134 -30.30 6.74 17.85
CA ILE A 134 -29.99 5.35 18.25
C ILE A 134 -30.05 4.40 17.05
N LYS A 135 -31.06 4.54 16.17
CA LYS A 135 -31.12 3.75 14.91
C LYS A 135 -29.90 3.99 14.04
N SER A 136 -29.42 5.23 13.96
CA SER A 136 -28.21 5.56 13.18
C SER A 136 -26.97 4.88 13.76
N PHE A 137 -26.82 4.82 15.09
CA PHE A 137 -25.77 4.03 15.74
C PHE A 137 -25.86 2.54 15.38
N ASP A 138 -27.05 1.95 15.44
CA ASP A 138 -27.27 0.53 15.11
C ASP A 138 -26.86 0.22 13.66
N LEU A 139 -27.24 1.09 12.72
CA LEU A 139 -26.87 0.94 11.30
C LEU A 139 -25.35 0.96 11.11
N ILE A 140 -24.66 1.95 11.69
CA ILE A 140 -23.20 2.10 11.55
C ILE A 140 -22.48 0.92 12.21
N VAL A 141 -22.87 0.54 13.43
CA VAL A 141 -22.27 -0.59 14.14
C VAL A 141 -22.49 -1.90 13.37
N GLY A 142 -23.68 -2.11 12.80
CA GLY A 142 -23.96 -3.26 11.96
C GLY A 142 -23.09 -3.32 10.70
N GLU A 143 -22.90 -2.19 10.03
CA GLU A 143 -22.02 -2.08 8.86
C GLU A 143 -20.55 -2.32 9.23
N LEU A 144 -20.05 -1.75 10.33
CA LEU A 144 -18.69 -1.99 10.81
C LEU A 144 -18.45 -3.46 11.15
N LYS A 145 -19.40 -4.13 11.84
CA LYS A 145 -19.31 -5.56 12.16
C LYS A 145 -19.27 -6.41 10.88
N SER A 146 -20.09 -6.08 9.90
CA SER A 146 -20.13 -6.78 8.60
C SER A 146 -18.84 -6.59 7.82
N ASN A 147 -18.33 -5.36 7.75
CA ASN A 147 -17.07 -5.04 7.08
C ASN A 147 -15.87 -5.69 7.77
N LYS A 148 -15.84 -5.71 9.10
CA LYS A 148 -14.83 -6.45 9.87
C LYS A 148 -14.84 -7.94 9.53
N ALA A 149 -16.01 -8.59 9.52
CA ALA A 149 -16.11 -10.01 9.19
C ALA A 149 -15.61 -10.34 7.77
N ARG A 150 -15.95 -9.49 6.78
CA ARG A 150 -15.43 -9.59 5.40
C ARG A 150 -13.92 -9.35 5.31
N HIS A 151 -13.38 -8.52 6.20
CA HIS A 151 -11.95 -8.27 6.28
C HIS A 151 -11.22 -9.47 6.91
N ASP A 152 -11.72 -9.99 8.04
CA ASP A 152 -11.17 -11.15 8.75
C ASP A 152 -11.19 -12.41 7.88
N SER A 153 -12.18 -12.58 7.00
CA SER A 153 -12.22 -13.73 6.09
C SER A 153 -10.99 -13.82 5.17
N LYS A 154 -10.27 -12.70 4.96
CA LYS A 154 -9.01 -12.68 4.17
C LYS A 154 -7.87 -13.44 4.83
N ILE A 155 -7.97 -13.80 6.11
CA ILE A 155 -7.02 -14.71 6.77
C ILE A 155 -7.07 -16.10 6.12
N TYR A 156 -8.26 -16.53 5.69
CA TYR A 156 -8.49 -17.87 5.14
C TYR A 156 -8.67 -17.87 3.62
N SER A 157 -9.25 -16.81 3.06
CA SER A 157 -9.52 -16.64 1.63
C SER A 157 -9.05 -15.26 1.17
N ASP A 158 -7.80 -15.18 0.72
CA ASP A 158 -7.06 -13.95 0.48
C ASP A 158 -6.99 -13.60 -1.01
N ASP A 159 -8.08 -13.00 -1.52
CA ASP A 159 -8.21 -12.47 -2.88
C ASP A 159 -7.11 -11.46 -3.24
N ILE A 160 -6.65 -10.65 -2.28
CA ILE A 160 -5.61 -9.64 -2.51
C ILE A 160 -4.28 -10.33 -2.78
N LYS A 161 -3.89 -11.30 -1.95
CA LYS A 161 -2.67 -12.08 -2.14
C LYS A 161 -2.68 -12.82 -3.48
N ASP A 162 -3.82 -13.38 -3.87
CA ASP A 162 -3.95 -14.11 -5.13
C ASP A 162 -3.78 -13.17 -6.34
N VAL A 163 -4.50 -12.04 -6.37
CA VAL A 163 -4.37 -11.03 -7.44
C VAL A 163 -2.96 -10.45 -7.53
N ILE A 164 -2.33 -10.13 -6.38
CA ILE A 164 -0.94 -9.65 -6.38
C ILE A 164 0.02 -10.74 -6.86
N GLY A 165 -0.23 -12.00 -6.55
CA GLY A 165 0.51 -13.13 -7.10
C GLY A 165 0.45 -13.16 -8.63
N ASP A 166 -0.75 -13.04 -9.21
CA ASP A 166 -0.95 -13.06 -10.66
C ASP A 166 -0.36 -11.83 -11.38
N ILE A 167 -0.42 -10.65 -10.75
CA ILE A 167 0.16 -9.41 -11.31
C ILE A 167 1.67 -9.52 -11.44
N PHE A 168 2.33 -10.07 -10.40
CA PHE A 168 3.78 -10.16 -10.30
C PHE A 168 4.36 -11.53 -10.68
N ASP A 169 3.57 -12.43 -11.27
CA ASP A 169 4.07 -13.69 -11.78
C ASP A 169 5.17 -13.45 -12.83
N GLY A 170 6.31 -14.13 -12.66
CA GLY A 170 7.53 -13.91 -13.45
C GLY A 170 8.21 -12.54 -13.29
N LYS A 171 7.75 -11.68 -12.37
CA LYS A 171 8.19 -10.26 -12.21
C LYS A 171 8.77 -9.97 -10.83
N VAL A 172 9.23 -11.00 -10.15
CA VAL A 172 9.94 -10.89 -8.87
C VAL A 172 11.43 -11.10 -9.13
N GLY A 173 12.28 -10.24 -8.56
CA GLY A 173 13.73 -10.42 -8.61
C GLY A 173 14.15 -11.81 -8.10
N GLY A 174 14.95 -12.52 -8.89
CA GLY A 174 15.50 -13.82 -8.49
C GLY A 174 16.59 -13.66 -7.41
N TRP A 175 16.74 -14.68 -6.56
CA TRP A 175 17.99 -14.89 -5.84
C TRP A 175 18.98 -15.47 -6.84
N VAL A 176 19.89 -14.64 -7.35
CA VAL A 176 21.12 -15.18 -7.93
C VAL A 176 22.03 -15.50 -6.75
N CYS A 177 21.97 -16.74 -6.27
CA CYS A 177 23.13 -17.33 -5.62
C CYS A 177 23.97 -17.97 -6.73
N GLU A 178 24.89 -17.20 -7.29
CA GLU A 178 26.13 -17.75 -7.85
C GLU A 178 27.14 -17.92 -6.72
#